data_AF-A0AAJ7TW53-F1
#
_entry.id   AF-A0AAJ7TW53-F1
#
_cell.length_a   1.000
_cell.length_b   1.000
_cell.length_c   1.000
_cell.angle_alpha   90.00
_cell.angle_beta   90.00
_cell.angle_gamma   90.00
#
_symmetry.space_group_name_H-M   'P 1'
#
loop_
_entity.id
_entity.type
_entity.pdbx_description
1 polymer ?
#
loop_
_entity_poly.entity_id
_entity_poly.type
_entity_poly.pdbx_seq_one_letter_code
_entity_poly.pdbx_strand_id
1 'polypeptide(L)'
;MRSLLRLASYRGPGPLCRAPRTMTSAPRPPAGRPGLLGPVEREERLAELGEAGWTMAEGRDALTKRFTFASFNQAFGFMTRVAMQAEKINHHPEWSNIYNKVSVTLTSHDCGGVTERDVRLARFMDRAASTTTSATTTTATTAATTATTATTASATSVTTASTTTATTTTAAAAATKTKTTPAT
;
A
#
# COMPACT_ATOMS: atom_id res chain seq x y z
N MET A 1 103.07 4.58 8.31
CA MET A 1 102.75 5.98 7.92
C MET A 1 101.68 5.91 6.83
N ARG A 2 100.45 6.42 6.90
CA ARG A 2 99.75 7.36 7.78
C ARG A 2 98.29 6.90 7.83
N SER A 3 97.74 6.82 9.04
CA SER A 3 96.31 6.62 9.29
C SER A 3 95.58 7.93 8.95
N LEU A 4 94.59 7.88 8.06
CA LEU A 4 93.71 9.00 7.77
C LEU A 4 92.30 8.66 8.25
N LEU A 5 91.94 9.21 9.42
CA LEU A 5 90.56 9.38 9.85
C LEU A 5 89.80 10.18 8.77
N ARG A 6 88.67 9.66 8.32
CA ARG A 6 87.70 10.44 7.55
C ARG A 6 86.46 10.67 8.42
N LEU A 7 86.24 11.95 8.70
CA LEU A 7 85.12 12.50 9.46
C LEU A 7 83.78 12.01 8.91
N ALA A 8 82.92 11.58 9.84
CA ALA A 8 81.49 11.45 9.64
C ALA A 8 80.88 12.83 9.33
N SER A 9 80.29 12.98 8.14
CA SER A 9 79.44 14.12 7.82
C SER A 9 77.99 13.67 7.97
N TYR A 10 77.40 13.99 9.12
CA TYR A 10 76.00 13.76 9.44
C TYR A 10 75.15 14.74 8.64
N ARG A 11 74.46 14.26 7.61
CA ARG A 11 73.52 15.07 6.80
C ARG A 11 72.14 14.99 7.47
N GLY A 12 71.71 16.09 8.09
CA GLY A 12 70.44 16.18 8.81
C GLY A 12 69.21 15.94 7.93
N PRO A 13 68.05 15.64 8.54
CA PRO A 13 66.80 15.40 7.82
C PRO A 13 66.27 16.72 7.22
N GLY A 14 66.14 16.75 5.89
CA GLY A 14 65.50 17.84 5.15
C GLY A 14 63.99 17.95 5.44
N PRO A 15 63.36 19.06 5.03
CA PRO A 15 61.98 19.38 5.39
C PRO A 15 61.01 18.32 4.86
N LEU A 16 60.07 17.95 5.73
CA LEU A 16 59.00 17.00 5.49
C LEU A 16 58.26 17.33 4.19
N CYS A 17 58.49 16.55 3.13
CA CYS A 17 57.58 16.47 2.00
C CYS A 17 56.24 15.94 2.54
N ARG A 18 55.31 16.88 2.77
CA ARG A 18 53.91 16.58 3.04
C ARG A 18 53.37 15.83 1.82
N ALA A 19 53.25 14.51 1.94
CA ALA A 19 52.59 13.69 0.93
C ALA A 19 51.22 14.30 0.60
N PRO A 20 50.82 14.34 -0.68
CA PRO A 20 49.48 14.75 -1.02
C PRO A 20 48.52 13.84 -0.28
N ARG A 21 47.61 14.42 0.52
CA ARG A 21 46.44 13.68 1.01
C ARG A 21 45.69 13.28 -0.25
N THR A 22 45.83 12.04 -0.67
CA THR A 22 44.87 11.40 -1.54
C THR A 22 43.57 11.42 -0.75
N MET A 23 42.75 12.45 -1.00
CA MET A 23 41.33 12.34 -0.71
C MET A 23 40.81 11.26 -1.64
N THR A 24 40.94 10.01 -1.23
CA THR A 24 40.10 8.95 -1.78
C THR A 24 38.70 9.30 -1.27
N SER A 25 37.97 10.12 -2.02
CA SER A 25 36.54 10.17 -1.78
C SER A 25 36.05 8.78 -2.12
N ALA A 26 35.61 8.04 -1.11
CA ALA A 26 34.87 6.80 -1.32
C ALA A 26 33.85 7.06 -2.44
N PRO A 27 33.72 6.16 -3.43
CA PRO A 27 32.76 6.35 -4.50
C PRO A 27 31.41 6.63 -3.86
N ARG A 28 30.84 7.79 -4.16
CA ARG A 28 29.48 8.13 -3.73
C ARG A 28 28.61 6.95 -4.18
N PRO A 29 27.90 6.26 -3.28
CA PRO A 29 27.02 5.17 -3.71
C PRO A 29 26.12 5.74 -4.81
N PRO A 30 25.87 5.00 -5.90
CA PRO A 30 25.03 5.50 -6.98
C PRO A 30 23.75 5.97 -6.31
N ALA A 31 23.43 7.26 -6.45
CA ALA A 31 22.20 7.79 -5.90
C ALA A 31 21.10 6.91 -6.46
N GLY A 32 20.48 6.10 -5.58
CA GLY A 32 19.39 5.22 -5.97
C GLY A 32 18.38 6.07 -6.73
N ARG A 33 17.78 5.50 -7.78
CA ARG A 33 16.70 6.19 -8.49
C ARG A 33 15.69 6.67 -7.45
N PRO A 34 15.25 7.95 -7.49
CA PRO A 34 14.39 8.51 -6.45
C PRO A 34 13.16 7.60 -6.27
N GLY A 35 12.99 7.09 -5.05
CA GLY A 35 11.87 6.21 -4.66
C GLY A 35 12.22 4.73 -4.49
N LEU A 36 13.38 4.25 -4.97
CA LEU A 36 13.82 2.87 -4.75
C LEU A 36 14.22 2.66 -3.29
N LEU A 37 13.82 1.53 -2.68
CA LEU A 37 14.22 1.21 -1.32
C LEU A 37 15.76 1.06 -1.22
N GLY A 38 16.36 1.72 -0.23
CA GLY A 38 17.79 1.57 0.05
C GLY A 38 18.13 0.14 0.47
N PRO A 39 19.39 -0.30 0.37
CA PRO A 39 19.77 -1.69 0.63
C PRO A 39 19.38 -2.19 2.02
N VAL A 40 19.58 -1.36 3.06
CA VAL A 40 19.24 -1.72 4.45
C VAL A 40 17.72 -1.77 4.66
N GLU A 41 17.00 -0.72 4.24
CA GLU A 41 15.54 -0.67 4.36
C GLU A 41 14.89 -1.83 3.59
N ARG A 42 15.46 -2.17 2.44
CA ARG A 42 15.02 -3.28 1.61
C ARG A 42 15.15 -4.61 2.34
N GLU A 43 16.28 -4.89 2.98
CA GLU A 43 16.46 -6.13 3.75
C GLU A 43 15.42 -6.26 4.87
N GLU A 44 15.19 -5.19 5.64
CA GLU A 44 14.19 -5.17 6.72
C GLU A 44 12.77 -5.39 6.19
N ARG A 45 12.36 -4.64 5.15
CA ARG A 45 11.01 -4.76 4.57
C ARG A 45 10.77 -6.11 3.92
N LEU A 46 11.78 -6.65 3.22
CA LEU A 46 11.68 -7.95 2.57
C LEU A 46 11.63 -9.09 3.59
N ALA A 47 12.34 -8.98 4.72
CA ALA A 47 12.25 -9.96 5.80
C ALA A 47 10.82 -10.01 6.38
N GLU A 48 10.23 -8.86 6.72
CA GLU A 48 8.86 -8.79 7.23
C GLU A 48 7.83 -9.36 6.23
N LEU A 49 7.96 -9.02 4.95
CA LEU A 49 7.07 -9.52 3.90
C LEU A 49 7.31 -11.01 3.62
N GLY A 50 8.54 -11.50 3.80
CA GLY A 50 8.92 -12.90 3.71
C GLY A 50 8.17 -13.77 4.72
N GLU A 51 8.05 -13.31 5.98
CA GLU A 51 7.25 -13.98 7.01
C GLU A 51 5.76 -14.04 6.65
N ALA A 52 5.27 -13.03 5.92
CA ALA A 52 3.91 -13.02 5.38
C ALA A 52 3.76 -13.88 4.10
N GLY A 53 4.83 -14.49 3.57
CA GLY A 53 4.80 -15.36 2.39
C GLY A 53 4.94 -14.63 1.05
N TRP A 54 5.53 -13.43 1.04
CA TRP A 54 5.95 -12.76 -0.19
C TRP A 54 7.35 -13.22 -0.61
N THR A 55 7.55 -13.37 -1.92
CA THR A 55 8.83 -13.79 -2.50
C THR A 55 9.27 -12.86 -3.62
N MET A 56 10.58 -12.72 -3.82
CA MET A 56 11.11 -11.99 -4.98
C MET A 56 10.87 -12.79 -6.27
N ALA A 57 10.49 -12.11 -7.34
CA ALA A 57 10.38 -12.70 -8.66
C ALA A 57 11.77 -13.03 -9.25
N GLU A 58 11.86 -14.15 -9.97
CA GLU A 58 13.08 -14.50 -10.70
C GLU A 58 13.29 -13.55 -11.89
N GLY A 59 14.50 -12.98 -12.01
CA GLY A 59 14.89 -12.15 -13.16
C GLY A 59 14.30 -10.74 -13.21
N ARG A 60 13.48 -10.32 -12.23
CA ARG A 60 12.96 -8.94 -12.14
C ARG A 60 12.89 -8.46 -10.70
N ASP A 61 13.10 -7.16 -10.48
CA ASP A 61 12.93 -6.54 -9.17
C ASP A 61 11.43 -6.31 -8.87
N ALA A 62 10.75 -7.40 -8.48
CA ALA A 62 9.34 -7.41 -8.14
C ALA A 62 9.04 -8.37 -6.99
N LEU A 63 8.03 -8.03 -6.20
CA LEU A 63 7.47 -8.86 -5.15
C LEU A 63 6.34 -9.71 -5.72
N THR A 64 6.26 -10.98 -5.34
CA THR A 64 5.24 -11.92 -5.79
C THR A 64 4.61 -12.64 -4.62
N LYS A 65 3.31 -12.89 -4.71
CA LYS A 65 2.58 -13.72 -3.75
C LYS A 65 1.34 -14.32 -4.38
N ARG A 66 0.96 -15.51 -3.94
CA ARG A 66 -0.29 -16.17 -4.33
C ARG A 66 -1.25 -16.24 -3.15
N PHE A 67 -2.43 -15.66 -3.32
CA PHE A 67 -3.54 -15.77 -2.37
C PHE A 67 -4.51 -16.86 -2.84
N THR A 68 -4.98 -17.69 -1.90
CA THR A 68 -6.00 -18.72 -2.15
C THR A 68 -7.17 -18.49 -1.20
N PHE A 69 -8.38 -18.40 -1.74
CA PHE A 69 -9.62 -18.14 -0.99
C PHE A 69 -10.55 -19.36 -1.04
N ALA A 70 -11.66 -19.33 -0.29
CA ALA A 70 -12.63 -20.43 -0.33
C ALA A 70 -13.48 -20.46 -1.62
N SER A 71 -13.72 -19.29 -2.23
CA SER A 71 -14.57 -19.16 -3.41
C SER A 71 -14.15 -17.97 -4.29
N PHE A 72 -14.67 -17.94 -5.52
CA PHE A 72 -14.47 -16.79 -6.43
C PHE A 72 -15.04 -15.49 -5.85
N ASN A 73 -16.19 -15.55 -5.17
CA ASN A 73 -16.80 -14.35 -4.56
C ASN A 73 -15.86 -13.72 -3.52
N GLN A 74 -15.24 -14.53 -2.66
CA GLN A 74 -14.26 -14.06 -1.69
C GLN A 74 -13.01 -13.47 -2.38
N ALA A 75 -12.49 -14.16 -3.40
CA ALA A 75 -11.34 -13.68 -4.16
C ALA A 75 -11.61 -12.32 -4.82
N PHE A 76 -12.77 -12.18 -5.48
CA PHE A 76 -13.14 -10.93 -6.14
C PHE A 76 -13.44 -9.81 -5.12
N GLY A 77 -14.07 -10.12 -3.98
CA GLY A 77 -14.26 -9.16 -2.90
C GLY A 77 -12.95 -8.67 -2.27
N PHE A 78 -11.92 -9.52 -2.22
CA PHE A 78 -10.54 -9.10 -1.93
C PHE A 78 -10.00 -8.16 -3.00
N MET A 79 -10.12 -8.53 -4.28
CA MET A 79 -9.63 -7.71 -5.40
C MET A 79 -10.27 -6.32 -5.42
N THR A 80 -11.59 -6.20 -5.19
CA THR A 80 -12.27 -4.89 -5.15
C THR A 80 -11.70 -3.97 -4.07
N ARG A 81 -11.45 -4.48 -2.86
CA ARG A 81 -10.85 -3.70 -1.77
C ARG A 81 -9.44 -3.23 -2.11
N VAL A 82 -8.66 -4.12 -2.74
CA VAL A 82 -7.31 -3.78 -3.21
C VAL A 82 -7.35 -2.73 -4.32
N ALA A 83 -8.29 -2.83 -5.26
CA ALA A 83 -8.43 -1.85 -6.34
C ALA A 83 -8.74 -0.44 -5.81
N MET A 84 -9.61 -0.32 -4.80
CA MET A 84 -9.89 0.96 -4.16
C MET A 84 -8.65 1.55 -3.46
N GLN A 85 -7.86 0.70 -2.81
CA GLN A 85 -6.62 1.14 -2.17
C GLN A 85 -5.56 1.53 -3.19
N ALA A 86 -5.41 0.75 -4.26
CA ALA A 86 -4.49 1.01 -5.37
C ALA A 86 -4.74 2.39 -5.99
N GLU A 87 -6.00 2.73 -6.23
CA GLU A 87 -6.38 4.04 -6.74
C GLU A 87 -6.05 5.16 -5.74
N LYS A 88 -6.34 4.95 -4.45
CA LYS A 88 -6.05 5.93 -3.40
C LYS A 88 -4.57 6.28 -3.28
N ILE A 89 -3.67 5.33 -3.52
CA ILE A 89 -2.21 5.54 -3.46
C ILE A 89 -1.59 5.76 -4.84
N ASN A 90 -2.41 5.79 -5.90
CA ASN A 90 -2.00 5.83 -7.30
C ASN A 90 -0.87 4.82 -7.63
N HIS A 91 -1.10 3.56 -7.24
CA HIS A 91 -0.16 2.46 -7.47
C HIS A 91 -0.92 1.16 -7.70
N HIS A 92 -0.83 0.62 -8.91
CA HIS A 92 -1.64 -0.51 -9.35
C HIS A 92 -0.82 -1.81 -9.39
N PRO A 93 -1.39 -2.94 -8.92
CA PRO A 93 -0.71 -4.23 -8.98
C PRO A 93 -0.80 -4.87 -10.36
N GLU A 94 0.19 -5.72 -10.68
CA GLU A 94 0.08 -6.69 -11.76
C GLU A 94 -0.49 -7.98 -11.15
N TRP A 95 -1.63 -8.48 -11.61
CA TRP A 95 -2.20 -9.72 -11.06
C TRP A 95 -2.93 -10.57 -12.10
N SER A 96 -3.08 -11.85 -11.77
CA SER A 96 -3.95 -12.79 -12.49
C SER A 96 -4.87 -13.48 -11.50
N ASN A 97 -6.13 -13.66 -11.88
CA ASN A 97 -7.13 -14.37 -11.09
C ASN A 97 -7.65 -15.59 -11.86
N ILE A 98 -7.63 -16.74 -11.19
CA ILE A 98 -8.22 -17.99 -11.68
C ILE A 98 -9.09 -18.54 -10.55
N TYR A 99 -10.40 -18.36 -10.67
CA TYR A 99 -11.38 -18.76 -9.65
C TYR A 99 -11.02 -18.20 -8.26
N ASN A 100 -10.69 -19.05 -7.31
CA ASN A 100 -10.36 -18.68 -5.93
C ASN A 100 -8.87 -18.33 -5.72
N LYS A 101 -8.05 -18.33 -6.77
CA LYS A 101 -6.61 -18.05 -6.70
C LYS A 101 -6.31 -16.69 -7.31
N VAL A 102 -5.57 -15.86 -6.60
CA VAL A 102 -5.10 -14.55 -7.08
C VAL A 102 -3.58 -14.54 -6.97
N SER A 103 -2.89 -14.52 -8.11
CA SER A 103 -1.42 -14.36 -8.15
C SER A 103 -1.11 -12.89 -8.38
N VAL A 104 -0.34 -12.29 -7.48
CA VAL A 104 -0.03 -10.86 -7.46
C VAL A 104 1.47 -10.66 -7.63
N THR A 105 1.82 -9.68 -8.44
CA THR A 105 3.16 -9.16 -8.68
C THR A 105 3.15 -7.65 -8.45
N LEU A 106 4.06 -7.15 -7.62
CA LEU A 106 4.20 -5.74 -7.27
C LEU A 106 5.59 -5.23 -7.68
N THR A 107 5.60 -4.19 -8.49
CA THR A 107 6.81 -3.46 -8.87
C THR A 107 6.42 -2.02 -9.22
N SER A 108 7.33 -1.09 -9.02
CA SER A 108 7.17 0.28 -9.47
C SER A 108 7.86 0.45 -10.82
N HIS A 109 7.07 0.52 -11.90
CA HIS A 109 7.56 0.61 -13.28
C HIS A 109 8.35 1.90 -13.56
N ASP A 110 8.03 2.99 -12.86
CA ASP A 110 8.70 4.29 -12.96
C ASP A 110 10.11 4.26 -12.38
N CYS A 111 10.32 3.57 -11.26
CA CYS A 111 11.63 3.43 -10.63
C CYS A 111 12.41 2.22 -11.18
N GLY A 112 11.71 1.24 -11.77
CA GLY A 112 12.28 -0.02 -12.26
C GLY A 112 12.61 -1.02 -11.16
N GLY A 113 11.82 -1.04 -10.08
CA GLY A 113 12.03 -1.96 -8.97
C GLY A 113 11.05 -1.75 -7.80
N VAL A 114 11.34 -2.40 -6.67
CA VAL A 114 10.47 -2.35 -5.48
C VAL A 114 10.67 -1.05 -4.71
N THR A 115 9.57 -0.37 -4.41
CA THR A 115 9.53 0.88 -3.64
C THR A 115 8.67 0.75 -2.38
N GLU A 116 8.65 1.79 -1.56
CA GLU A 116 7.76 1.85 -0.39
C GLU A 116 6.26 1.82 -0.75
N ARG A 117 5.88 2.15 -2.01
CA ARG A 117 4.49 1.98 -2.48
C ARG A 117 4.12 0.51 -2.60
N ASP A 118 5.04 -0.30 -3.14
CA ASP A 118 4.87 -1.75 -3.25
C ASP A 118 4.70 -2.39 -1.86
N VAL A 119 5.57 -2.02 -0.91
CA VAL A 119 5.50 -2.52 0.47
C VAL A 119 4.19 -2.13 1.15
N ARG A 120 3.74 -0.88 0.98
CA ARG A 120 2.47 -0.41 1.55
C ARG A 120 1.26 -1.15 0.97
N LEU A 121 1.26 -1.40 -0.33
CA LEU A 121 0.19 -2.15 -0.99
C LEU A 121 0.21 -3.63 -0.58
N ALA A 122 1.39 -4.26 -0.49
CA ALA A 122 1.56 -5.63 -0.02
C ALA A 122 0.97 -5.83 1.38
N ARG A 123 1.34 -4.96 2.32
CA ARG A 123 0.80 -4.98 3.70
C ARG A 123 -0.72 -4.80 3.73
N PHE A 124 -1.27 -3.96 2.84
CA PHE A 124 -2.72 -3.79 2.75
C PHE A 124 -3.40 -5.07 2.25
N MET A 125 -2.83 -5.72 1.22
CA MET A 125 -3.34 -6.98 0.71
C MET A 125 -3.35 -8.06 1.79
N ASP A 126 -2.31 -8.16 2.61
CA ASP A 126 -2.26 -9.16 3.70
C ASP A 126 -3.40 -8.94 4.72
N ARG A 127 -3.62 -7.68 5.11
CA ARG A 127 -4.77 -7.33 5.97
C ARG A 127 -6.09 -7.67 5.29
N ALA A 128 -6.28 -7.27 4.03
CA ALA A 128 -7.53 -7.51 3.31
C ALA A 128 -7.81 -9.01 3.13
N ALA A 129 -6.78 -9.82 2.89
CA ALA A 129 -6.87 -11.27 2.80
C ALA A 129 -7.30 -11.87 4.16
N SER A 130 -6.69 -11.44 5.27
CA SER A 130 -7.02 -11.94 6.61
C SER A 130 -8.48 -11.70 7.01
N THR A 131 -9.05 -10.53 6.68
CA THR A 131 -10.46 -10.20 7.00
C THR A 131 -11.46 -11.11 6.27
N THR A 132 -11.08 -11.68 5.13
CA THR A 132 -11.99 -12.50 4.30
C THR A 132 -12.21 -13.90 4.89
N THR A 133 -11.25 -14.38 5.69
CA THR A 133 -11.30 -15.72 6.29
C THR A 133 -12.16 -15.78 7.56
N SER A 134 -12.41 -14.64 8.21
CA SER A 134 -13.04 -14.60 9.54
C SER A 134 -14.58 -14.39 9.55
N ALA A 135 -15.26 -14.43 8.40
CA ALA A 135 -16.69 -14.07 8.32
C ALA A 135 -17.67 -15.27 8.25
N THR A 136 -17.27 -16.48 8.68
CA THR A 136 -18.16 -17.64 8.80
C THR A 136 -18.19 -18.14 10.25
N THR A 137 -18.67 -17.31 11.17
CA THR A 137 -19.29 -17.76 12.45
C THR A 137 -20.24 -16.65 12.93
N THR A 138 -21.36 -16.49 12.23
CA THR A 138 -22.59 -16.03 12.88
C THR A 138 -23.60 -17.15 12.67
N THR A 139 -23.46 -18.16 13.51
CA THR A 139 -24.50 -19.16 13.74
C THR A 139 -25.68 -18.41 14.34
N ALA A 140 -26.72 -18.21 13.54
CA ALA A 140 -28.07 -18.14 14.06
C ALA A 140 -28.37 -19.46 14.76
N THR A 141 -28.47 -19.43 16.09
CA THR A 141 -29.18 -20.47 16.85
C THR A 141 -30.52 -19.88 17.25
N THR A 142 -31.54 -20.30 16.51
CA THR A 142 -32.95 -20.22 16.88
C THR A 142 -33.25 -21.20 18.02
N ALA A 143 -33.95 -20.78 19.07
CA ALA A 143 -34.92 -21.62 19.77
C ALA A 143 -35.85 -20.80 20.68
N ALA A 144 -37.15 -21.06 20.53
CA ALA A 144 -38.28 -20.46 21.20
C ALA A 144 -38.74 -21.28 22.41
N THR A 145 -39.22 -20.64 23.48
CA THR A 145 -40.30 -21.04 24.43
C THR A 145 -40.50 -19.81 25.37
N THR A 146 -41.66 -19.33 25.81
CA THR A 146 -43.00 -19.87 26.07
C THR A 146 -43.97 -18.68 26.14
N ALA A 147 -45.22 -18.86 25.70
CA ALA A 147 -46.32 -17.92 25.92
C ALA A 147 -46.72 -17.87 27.41
N THR A 148 -47.04 -16.69 27.94
CA THR A 148 -48.02 -16.55 29.03
C THR A 148 -48.74 -15.20 28.92
N THR A 149 -50.06 -15.32 28.99
CA THR A 149 -51.18 -14.39 28.88
C THR A 149 -51.10 -13.17 29.82
N ALA A 150 -51.51 -11.99 29.33
CA ALA A 150 -52.13 -10.97 30.18
C ALA A 150 -53.12 -10.12 29.36
N THR A 151 -54.37 -10.16 29.84
CA THR A 151 -55.58 -9.55 29.31
C THR A 151 -55.76 -8.12 29.85
N THR A 152 -56.52 -7.31 29.10
CA THR A 152 -57.39 -6.19 29.55
C THR A 152 -56.75 -4.82 29.76
N ALA A 153 -57.09 -3.85 28.89
CA ALA A 153 -58.05 -2.79 29.23
C ALA A 153 -58.26 -1.81 28.06
N SER A 154 -59.53 -1.59 27.77
CA SER A 154 -60.08 -0.62 26.82
C SER A 154 -59.89 0.82 27.30
N ALA A 155 -59.68 1.74 26.35
CA ALA A 155 -60.12 3.13 26.49
C ALA A 155 -60.57 3.66 25.12
N THR A 156 -61.88 3.85 25.03
CA THR A 156 -62.62 4.55 23.99
C THR A 156 -62.38 6.06 24.13
N SER A 157 -62.01 6.75 23.05
CA SER A 157 -62.35 8.17 22.91
C SER A 157 -62.51 8.53 21.44
N VAL A 158 -63.72 9.02 21.16
CA VAL A 158 -64.25 9.47 19.88
C VAL A 158 -63.70 10.87 19.57
N THR A 159 -63.70 11.19 18.28
CA THR A 159 -64.19 12.45 17.65
C THR A 159 -63.18 13.31 16.89
N THR A 160 -63.70 13.70 15.71
CA THR A 160 -63.50 14.92 14.91
C THR A 160 -62.35 14.99 13.91
N ALA A 161 -62.80 14.98 12.64
CA ALA A 161 -62.11 15.37 11.44
C ALA A 161 -61.69 16.86 11.46
N SER A 162 -60.66 17.18 10.67
CA SER A 162 -60.51 18.51 10.08
C SER A 162 -59.82 18.37 8.73
N THR A 163 -60.61 18.62 7.68
CA THR A 163 -60.18 18.85 6.30
C THR A 163 -59.56 20.24 6.21
N THR A 164 -58.40 20.39 5.57
CA THR A 164 -58.03 21.65 4.93
C THR A 164 -57.19 21.40 3.68
N THR A 165 -57.50 22.18 2.66
CA THR A 165 -57.21 22.03 1.24
C THR A 165 -56.09 22.99 0.81
N ALA A 166 -55.43 22.66 -0.31
CA ALA A 166 -54.66 23.53 -1.23
C ALA A 166 -53.29 24.05 -0.71
N THR A 167 -52.24 24.21 -1.53
CA THR A 167 -52.24 24.75 -2.89
C THR A 167 -50.94 24.39 -3.63
N THR A 168 -51.07 24.17 -4.93
CA THR A 168 -50.05 24.03 -5.99
C THR A 168 -49.19 25.29 -6.16
N THR A 169 -47.89 25.16 -6.47
CA THR A 169 -47.22 26.11 -7.38
C THR A 169 -46.11 25.41 -8.18
N THR A 170 -46.19 25.66 -9.49
CA THR A 170 -45.39 25.20 -10.62
C THR A 170 -44.28 26.20 -10.94
N ALA A 171 -43.09 25.74 -11.36
CA ALA A 171 -42.18 26.33 -12.38
C ALA A 171 -40.83 25.56 -12.30
N ALA A 172 -40.30 24.80 -13.27
CA ALA A 172 -40.11 24.97 -14.71
C ALA A 172 -39.21 26.17 -15.08
N ALA A 173 -37.92 25.92 -15.38
CA ALA A 173 -37.21 26.54 -16.50
C ALA A 173 -35.83 25.89 -16.74
N ALA A 174 -35.63 25.45 -17.98
CA ALA A 174 -34.38 24.98 -18.57
C ALA A 174 -33.47 26.15 -18.98
N ALA A 175 -32.16 25.91 -19.08
CA ALA A 175 -31.29 26.66 -19.98
C ALA A 175 -30.16 25.77 -20.50
N THR A 176 -29.99 25.81 -21.82
CA THR A 176 -29.17 24.93 -22.65
C THR A 176 -28.10 25.78 -23.35
N LYS A 177 -26.89 25.20 -23.48
CA LYS A 177 -25.78 25.51 -24.43
C LYS A 177 -25.07 26.87 -24.32
N THR A 178 -23.74 26.84 -24.33
CA THR A 178 -22.96 27.16 -25.56
C THR A 178 -21.47 26.78 -25.45
N LYS A 179 -20.97 26.36 -26.61
CA LYS A 179 -19.63 25.93 -26.99
C LYS A 179 -18.81 27.17 -27.36
N THR A 180 -17.57 27.29 -26.89
CA THR A 180 -16.59 28.23 -27.48
C THR A 180 -15.15 27.74 -27.28
N THR A 181 -14.44 27.59 -28.40
CA THR A 181 -12.99 27.54 -28.61
C THR A 181 -12.75 28.15 -30.02
N PRO A 182 -11.52 28.49 -30.44
CA PRO A 182 -10.42 29.20 -29.79
C PRO A 182 -9.85 30.36 -30.68
N ALA A 183 -8.91 31.16 -30.16
CA ALA A 183 -7.94 32.03 -30.86
C ALA A 183 -6.95 32.56 -29.80
N THR A 184 -5.63 32.70 -29.94
CA THR A 184 -4.66 32.70 -31.06
C THR A 184 -3.34 32.18 -30.50
#